data_AF-A0A7Y2IYE1-F1
#
_entry.id   AF-A0A7Y2IYE1-F1
#
_cell.length_a   1.000
_cell.length_b   1.000
_cell.length_c   1.000
_cell.angle_alpha   90.00
_cell.angle_beta   90.00
_cell.angle_gamma   90.00
#
_symmetry.space_group_name_H-M   'P 1'
#
loop_
_entity.id
_entity.type
_entity.pdbx_description
1 polymer ?
#
loop_
_entity_poly.entity_id
_entity_poly.type
_entity_poly.pdbx_seq_one_letter_code
_entity_poly.pdbx_strand_id
1 'polypeptide(L)'
;PAYFAGPTGGYLIGFLIAAFVVGSLARDGWDRSHISMALAMAVGIVCVYVPGVVWLSASWGAALGWENWYAYGVKTFLWIDALKLVVAVIAFPVIWKLVGDARA
;
A
#
# COMPACT_ATOMS: atom_id res chain seq x y z
N PRO A 1 -9.06 -16.26 16.44
CA PRO A 1 -8.47 -15.11 17.18
C PRO A 1 -6.99 -14.85 16.89
N ALA A 2 -6.14 -15.87 16.71
CA ALA A 2 -4.69 -15.72 16.51
C ALA A 2 -4.23 -15.21 15.13
N TYR A 3 -5.13 -15.11 14.14
CA TYR A 3 -4.76 -14.72 12.76
C TYR A 3 -4.12 -13.33 12.67
N PHE A 4 -4.69 -12.33 13.37
CA PHE A 4 -4.17 -10.96 13.39
C PHE A 4 -2.86 -10.80 14.19
N ALA A 5 -2.51 -11.79 15.02
CA ALA A 5 -1.28 -11.79 15.81
C ALA A 5 -0.09 -12.41 15.06
N GLY A 6 -0.28 -12.87 13.82
CA GLY A 6 0.77 -13.46 13.00
C GLY A 6 1.86 -12.47 12.54
N PRO A 7 2.87 -12.94 11.79
CA PRO A 7 3.98 -12.12 11.30
C PRO A 7 3.53 -10.99 10.36
N THR A 8 2.37 -11.12 9.73
CA THR A 8 1.80 -10.10 8.84
C THR A 8 0.85 -9.12 9.55
N GLY A 9 0.66 -9.24 10.87
CA GLY A 9 -0.30 -8.43 11.64
C GLY A 9 -0.10 -6.92 11.45
N GLY A 10 1.15 -6.44 11.51
CA GLY A 10 1.47 -5.03 11.28
C GLY A 10 1.11 -4.52 9.89
N TYR A 11 1.19 -5.37 8.85
CA TYR A 11 0.81 -4.98 7.48
C TYR A 11 -0.71 -4.76 7.37
N LEU A 12 -1.51 -5.50 8.15
CA LEU A 12 -2.96 -5.33 8.20
C LEU A 12 -3.35 -4.02 8.90
N ILE A 13 -2.63 -3.65 9.96
CA ILE A 13 -2.79 -2.34 10.61
C ILE A 13 -2.41 -1.23 9.63
N GLY A 14 -1.27 -1.37 8.94
CA GLY A 14 -0.84 -0.44 7.92
C GLY A 14 -1.81 -0.33 6.75
N PHE A 15 -2.49 -1.42 6.38
CA PHE A 15 -3.53 -1.41 5.34
C PHE A 15 -4.73 -0.54 5.73
N LEU A 16 -5.18 -0.59 6.99
CA LEU A 16 -6.24 0.29 7.48
C LEU A 16 -5.84 1.77 7.37
N ILE A 17 -4.60 2.10 7.75
CA ILE A 17 -4.05 3.45 7.65
C ILE A 17 -3.99 3.88 6.17
N ALA A 18 -3.47 3.02 5.29
CA ALA A 18 -3.37 3.29 3.86
C ALA A 18 -4.74 3.52 3.23
N ALA A 19 -5.76 2.73 3.60
CA ALA A 19 -7.12 2.91 3.10
C ALA A 19 -7.68 4.30 3.44
N PHE A 20 -7.45 4.77 4.68
CA PHE A 20 -7.88 6.11 5.09
C PHE A 20 -7.10 7.22 4.37
N VAL A 21 -5.77 7.10 4.30
CA VAL A 21 -4.89 8.12 3.70
C VAL A 21 -5.12 8.22 2.20
N VAL A 22 -5.02 7.10 1.47
CA VAL A 22 -5.22 7.07 0.02
C VAL A 22 -6.66 7.43 -0.33
N GLY A 23 -7.64 6.95 0.44
CA GLY A 23 -9.04 7.33 0.25
C GLY A 23 -9.28 8.83 0.44
N SER A 24 -8.56 9.48 1.36
CA SER A 24 -8.62 10.94 1.53
C SER A 24 -7.98 11.67 0.36
N LEU A 25 -6.79 11.26 -0.09
CA LEU A 25 -6.14 11.83 -1.27
C LEU A 25 -6.98 11.66 -2.55
N ALA A 26 -7.65 10.52 -2.70
CA ALA A 26 -8.55 10.28 -3.82
C ALA A 26 -9.78 11.22 -3.78
N ARG A 27 -10.34 11.53 -2.60
CA ARG A 27 -11.40 12.56 -2.48
C ARG A 27 -10.91 13.93 -2.91
N ASP A 28 -9.65 14.25 -2.67
CA ASP A 28 -8.99 15.48 -3.13
C ASP A 28 -8.63 15.44 -4.62
N GLY A 29 -8.94 14.34 -5.33
CA GLY A 29 -8.77 14.19 -6.77
C GLY A 29 -7.38 13.71 -7.19
N TRP A 30 -6.57 13.18 -6.28
CA TRP A 30 -5.23 12.67 -6.62
C TRP A 30 -5.27 11.45 -7.54
N ASP A 31 -6.41 10.80 -7.73
CA ASP A 31 -6.60 9.69 -8.66
C ASP A 31 -6.89 10.13 -10.12
N ARG A 32 -6.95 11.44 -10.39
CA ARG A 32 -7.27 12.00 -11.72
C ARG A 32 -6.06 12.24 -12.62
N SER A 33 -4.84 12.26 -12.07
CA SER A 33 -3.61 12.43 -12.84
C SER A 33 -2.61 11.31 -12.54
N HIS A 34 -1.79 10.95 -13.53
CA HIS A 34 -0.79 9.89 -13.39
C HIS A 34 0.19 10.18 -12.24
N ILE A 35 0.65 11.43 -12.11
CA ILE A 35 1.65 11.84 -11.10
C ILE A 35 1.02 11.80 -9.71
N SER A 36 -0.13 12.43 -9.52
CA SER A 36 -0.81 12.45 -8.22
C SER A 36 -1.22 11.04 -7.78
N MET A 37 -1.61 10.17 -8.72
CA MET A 37 -1.97 8.78 -8.41
C MET A 37 -0.73 7.99 -7.98
N ALA A 38 0.40 8.16 -8.67
CA ALA A 38 1.66 7.53 -8.30
C ALA A 38 2.10 7.95 -6.88
N LEU A 39 1.98 9.25 -6.55
CA LEU A 39 2.30 9.77 -5.23
C LEU A 39 1.35 9.24 -4.15
N ALA A 40 0.03 9.24 -4.41
CA ALA A 40 -0.95 8.70 -3.48
C ALA A 40 -0.68 7.22 -3.16
N MET A 41 -0.35 6.43 -4.19
CA MET A 41 0.01 5.03 -4.01
C MET A 41 1.33 4.83 -3.29
N ALA A 42 2.35 5.63 -3.60
CA ALA A 42 3.63 5.56 -2.88
C ALA A 42 3.44 5.82 -1.38
N VAL A 43 2.63 6.83 -1.02
CA VAL A 43 2.24 7.09 0.38
C VAL A 43 1.52 5.89 0.98
N GLY A 44 0.56 5.31 0.26
CA GLY A 44 -0.15 4.10 0.71
C GLY A 44 0.78 2.91 0.98
N ILE A 45 1.76 2.66 0.10
CA ILE A 45 2.78 1.63 0.27
C ILE A 45 3.60 1.88 1.54
N VAL A 46 4.03 3.13 1.77
CA VAL A 46 4.76 3.51 3.00
C VAL A 46 3.90 3.28 4.25
N CYS A 47 2.62 3.65 4.22
CA CYS A 47 1.67 3.42 5.31
C CYS A 47 1.51 1.92 5.63
N VAL A 48 1.64 1.03 4.65
CA VAL A 48 1.60 -0.42 4.85
C VAL A 48 2.93 -0.96 5.39
N TYR A 49 4.05 -0.55 4.80
CA TYR A 49 5.36 -1.15 5.08
C TYR A 49 5.92 -0.73 6.43
N VAL A 50 5.71 0.53 6.84
CA VAL A 50 6.28 1.03 8.11
C VAL A 50 5.73 0.24 9.31
N PRO A 51 4.41 0.13 9.53
CA PRO A 51 3.89 -0.68 10.63
C PRO A 51 4.18 -2.18 10.45
N GLY A 52 4.18 -2.67 9.21
CA GLY A 52 4.47 -4.07 8.89
C GLY A 52 5.88 -4.50 9.29
N VAL A 53 6.90 -3.75 8.86
CA VAL A 53 8.31 -4.03 9.16
C VAL A 53 8.61 -3.84 10.65
N VAL A 54 8.04 -2.82 11.27
CA VAL A 54 8.20 -2.58 12.72
C VAL A 54 7.62 -3.75 13.52
N TRP A 55 6.40 -4.20 13.20
CA TRP A 55 5.78 -5.35 13.83
C TRP A 55 6.57 -6.65 13.62
N LEU A 56 6.96 -6.92 12.37
CA LEU A 56 7.72 -8.12 12.02
C LEU A 56 9.05 -8.17 12.78
N SER A 57 9.77 -7.06 12.81
CA SER A 57 11.07 -6.97 13.52
C SER A 57 10.91 -7.07 15.04
N ALA A 58 9.93 -6.35 15.62
CA ALA A 58 9.75 -6.26 17.06
C ALA A 58 9.15 -7.53 17.67
N SER A 59 8.19 -8.15 16.98
CA SER A 59 7.43 -9.29 17.52
C SER A 59 7.96 -10.63 17.02
N TRP A 60 8.60 -10.68 15.86
CA TRP A 60 9.04 -11.92 15.21
C TRP A 60 10.54 -11.97 14.89
N GLY A 61 11.30 -10.90 15.13
CA GLY A 61 12.74 -10.83 14.85
C GLY A 61 13.55 -11.93 15.58
N ALA A 62 13.18 -12.28 16.81
CA ALA A 62 13.86 -13.34 17.55
C ALA A 62 13.60 -14.76 16.99
N ALA A 63 12.44 -14.97 16.36
CA ALA A 63 12.06 -16.26 15.81
C ALA A 63 12.50 -16.43 14.35
N LEU A 64 12.50 -15.33 13.59
CA LEU A 64 12.80 -15.32 12.16
C LEU A 64 14.20 -14.81 11.85
N GLY A 65 14.93 -14.21 12.78
CA GLY A 65 16.19 -13.49 12.53
C GLY A 65 15.94 -11.99 12.31
N TRP A 66 16.74 -11.13 12.94
CA TRP A 66 16.54 -9.68 12.89
C TRP A 66 16.83 -9.06 11.53
N GLU A 67 17.57 -9.75 10.67
CA GLU A 67 17.90 -9.35 9.29
C GLU A 67 16.80 -9.68 8.28
N ASN A 68 15.81 -10.48 8.70
CA ASN A 68 14.83 -11.08 7.79
C ASN A 68 13.63 -10.18 7.48
N TRP A 69 13.57 -8.97 8.08
CA TRP A 69 12.59 -7.95 7.74
C TRP A 69 12.64 -7.54 6.27
N TYR A 70 13.83 -7.53 5.66
CA TYR A 70 13.98 -7.19 4.25
C TYR A 70 13.48 -8.32 3.35
N ALA A 71 13.94 -9.55 3.59
CA ALA A 71 13.60 -10.69 2.75
C ALA A 71 12.11 -11.01 2.78
N TYR A 72 11.53 -11.16 3.97
CA TYR A 72 10.12 -11.52 4.12
C TYR A 72 9.19 -10.31 4.08
N GLY A 73 9.63 -9.18 4.63
CA GLY A 73 8.78 -8.04 4.86
C GLY A 73 8.79 -6.96 3.78
N VAL A 74 9.83 -6.89 2.94
CA VAL A 74 9.93 -5.86 1.89
C VAL A 74 10.02 -6.50 0.51
N LYS A 75 11.03 -7.33 0.30
CA LYS A 75 11.35 -7.92 -1.01
C LYS A 75 10.20 -8.74 -1.58
N THR A 76 9.51 -9.51 -0.75
CA THR A 76 8.34 -10.32 -1.15
C THR A 76 7.21 -9.49 -1.78
N PHE A 77 6.95 -8.30 -1.22
CA PHE A 77 5.81 -7.48 -1.59
C PHE A 77 6.17 -6.41 -2.64
N LEU A 78 7.44 -5.98 -2.69
CA LEU A 78 7.86 -4.84 -3.50
C LEU A 78 7.56 -5.04 -4.99
N TRP A 79 7.78 -6.24 -5.51
CA TRP A 79 7.52 -6.55 -6.93
C TRP A 79 6.03 -6.43 -7.28
N ILE A 80 5.16 -7.00 -6.45
CA ILE A 80 3.72 -6.98 -6.71
C ILE A 80 3.15 -5.57 -6.50
N ASP A 81 3.69 -4.79 -5.57
CA ASP A 81 3.25 -3.42 -5.34
C ASP A 81 3.70 -2.48 -6.46
N ALA A 82 4.88 -2.69 -7.03
CA ALA A 82 5.31 -2.00 -8.25
C ALA A 82 4.35 -2.27 -9.42
N LEU A 83 3.95 -3.53 -9.60
CA LEU A 83 2.97 -3.89 -10.64
C LEU A 83 1.61 -3.21 -10.38
N LYS A 84 1.08 -3.28 -9.16
CA LYS A 84 -0.19 -2.62 -8.80
C LYS A 84 -0.13 -1.12 -9.04
N LEU A 85 1.00 -0.48 -8.70
CA LEU A 85 1.21 0.95 -8.91
C LEU A 85 1.13 1.29 -10.39
N VAL A 86 1.85 0.57 -11.26
CA VAL A 86 1.80 0.79 -12.71
C VAL A 86 0.38 0.64 -13.24
N VAL A 87 -0.30 -0.45 -12.85
CA VAL A 87 -1.69 -0.70 -13.28
C VAL A 87 -2.60 0.44 -12.85
N ALA A 88 -2.52 0.88 -11.61
CA ALA A 88 -3.41 1.90 -11.08
C ALA A 88 -3.13 3.30 -11.65
N VAL A 89 -1.87 3.66 -11.84
CA VAL A 89 -1.46 4.92 -12.47
C VAL A 89 -2.00 5.04 -13.90
N ILE A 90 -2.10 3.93 -14.63
CA ILE A 90 -2.65 3.91 -15.99
C ILE A 90 -4.19 3.84 -15.95
N ALA A 91 -4.74 2.93 -15.15
CA ALA A 91 -6.17 2.62 -15.18
C ALA A 91 -7.04 3.75 -14.61
N PHE A 92 -6.69 4.31 -13.44
CA PHE A 92 -7.57 5.25 -12.74
C PHE A 92 -7.78 6.58 -13.49
N PRO A 93 -6.73 7.26 -13.99
CA PRO A 93 -6.93 8.47 -14.78
C PRO A 93 -7.74 8.24 -16.05
N VAL A 94 -7.59 7.08 -16.70
CA VAL A 94 -8.37 6.70 -17.88
C VAL A 94 -9.83 6.47 -17.53
N ILE A 95 -10.10 5.72 -16.45
CA ILE A 95 -11.47 5.47 -15.96
C ILE A 95 -12.17 6.80 -15.66
N TRP A 96 -11.51 7.74 -15.00
CA TRP A 96 -12.10 9.04 -14.68
C TRP A 96 -12.39 9.90 -15.91
N LYS A 97 -11.56 9.83 -16.95
CA LYS A 97 -11.86 10.49 -18.23
C LYS A 97 -13.13 9.91 -18.85
N LEU A 98 -13.21 8.58 -18.97
CA LEU A 98 -14.37 7.90 -19.54
C LEU A 98 -15.67 8.16 -18.74
N VAL A 99 -15.59 8.17 -17.41
CA VAL A 99 -16.75 8.46 -16.54
C VAL A 99 -17.14 9.94 -16.58
N GLY A 100 -16.16 10.85 -16.65
CA GLY A 100 -16.40 12.28 -16.81
C GLY A 100 -17.11 12.60 -18.13
N ASP A 101 -16.64 12.01 -19.21
CA ASP A 101 -17.23 12.14 -20.56
C ASP A 101 -18.64 11.54 -20.62
N ALA A 102 -18.93 10.48 -19.86
CA ALA A 102 -20.25 9.86 -19.80
C ALA A 102 -21.29 10.65 -18.96
N ARG A 103 -20.86 11.66 -18.20
CA ARG A 103 -21.73 12.55 -17.41
C ARG A 103 -21.97 13.93 -18.06
N ALA A 104 -21.28 14.22 -19.16
CA ALA A 104 -21.43 15.44 -19.96
C ALA A 104 -22.47 15.25 -21.08
#